data_AF-A0A961Y3S1-F1
#
_entry.id   AF-A0A961Y3S1-F1
#
_cell.length_a   1.000
_cell.length_b   1.000
_cell.length_c   1.000
_cell.angle_alpha   90.00
_cell.angle_beta   90.00
_cell.angle_gamma   90.00
#
_symmetry.space_group_name_H-M   'P 1'
#
loop_
_entity.id
_entity.type
_entity.pdbx_description
1 polymer ?
#
loop_
_entity_poly.entity_id
_entity_poly.type
_entity_poly.pdbx_seq_one_letter_code
_entity_poly.pdbx_strand_id
1 'polypeptide(L)'
;MCGIVGIIGKQSVADGLVEALKRLEYRGYDSAGIATLEEGHLARRRAEGKLRNLETRLAELPLKGTIGIGHTRWATHGAPTETNAHPHATARAAVVHNGIIENYRELKKELQAAGVRFETQTDTEVVAQLVSHAMDNGADPQAAVASTLKRLEGAFALVFVFEGYPDLLIGARKGSPLAVGHGDGEMFLGSDAIALSPFTNRVSYLEDGDWVVVTSAGATIRDESGHEVLRPVQTSLASALLVDKGNHRHFMLKEIYEQPEVVAHTLANYLDMAAGTVRLPDGLPFDFAKLDRITITACGTAYYAGLVAKYWFEQYARIPVDIDVAS
;
A
#
# COMPACT_ATOMS: atom_id res chain seq x y z
N MET A 1 1.58 2.24 9.33
CA MET A 1 0.81 1.78 8.13
C MET A 1 1.53 0.56 7.59
N CYS A 2 0.89 -0.49 7.12
CA CYS A 2 1.62 -1.64 6.60
C CYS A 2 2.25 -1.34 5.22
N GLY A 3 3.16 -2.20 4.73
CA GLY A 3 3.76 -2.11 3.38
C GLY A 3 3.37 -3.31 2.51
N ILE A 4 2.97 -3.07 1.26
CA ILE A 4 2.68 -4.11 0.25
C ILE A 4 3.63 -3.98 -0.92
N VAL A 5 4.08 -5.13 -1.43
CA VAL A 5 4.71 -5.26 -2.75
C VAL A 5 4.19 -6.53 -3.45
N GLY A 6 4.04 -6.48 -4.76
CA GLY A 6 3.83 -7.62 -5.65
C GLY A 6 4.69 -7.47 -6.89
N ILE A 7 5.26 -8.57 -7.39
CA ILE A 7 6.17 -8.57 -8.52
C ILE A 7 5.82 -9.74 -9.45
N ILE A 8 5.68 -9.44 -10.75
CA ILE A 8 5.79 -10.40 -11.86
C ILE A 8 7.12 -10.08 -12.54
N GLY A 9 8.11 -10.94 -12.35
CA GLY A 9 9.48 -10.75 -12.82
C GLY A 9 9.89 -11.76 -13.89
N LYS A 10 11.03 -11.51 -14.51
CA LYS A 10 11.69 -12.46 -15.44
C LYS A 10 12.57 -13.48 -14.73
N GLN A 11 12.89 -13.23 -13.46
CA GLN A 11 13.76 -14.03 -12.60
C GLN A 11 13.10 -14.23 -11.23
N SER A 12 13.75 -14.97 -10.34
CA SER A 12 13.26 -15.12 -8.96
C SER A 12 13.03 -13.75 -8.32
N VAL A 13 11.84 -13.55 -7.74
CA VAL A 13 11.44 -12.24 -7.20
C VAL A 13 11.68 -12.11 -5.71
N ALA A 14 12.15 -13.15 -5.02
CA ALA A 14 12.29 -13.14 -3.55
C ALA A 14 13.17 -11.98 -3.05
N ASP A 15 14.34 -11.78 -3.66
CA ASP A 15 15.25 -10.69 -3.29
C ASP A 15 14.67 -9.32 -3.62
N GLY A 16 13.98 -9.20 -4.76
CA GLY A 16 13.27 -7.98 -5.14
C GLY A 16 12.16 -7.63 -4.15
N LEU A 17 11.35 -8.61 -3.73
CA LEU A 17 10.32 -8.41 -2.72
C LEU A 17 10.94 -7.92 -1.40
N VAL A 18 12.03 -8.52 -0.94
CA VAL A 18 12.72 -8.09 0.28
C VAL A 18 13.28 -6.67 0.16
N GLU A 19 13.91 -6.32 -0.97
CA GLU A 19 14.45 -4.98 -1.21
C GLU A 19 13.35 -3.90 -1.21
N ALA A 20 12.19 -4.21 -1.81
CA ALA A 20 11.03 -3.32 -1.75
C ALA A 20 10.51 -3.15 -0.31
N LEU A 21 10.43 -4.25 0.46
CA LEU A 21 9.97 -4.23 1.84
C LEU A 21 10.91 -3.46 2.77
N LYS A 22 12.24 -3.48 2.53
CA LYS A 22 13.21 -2.66 3.29
C LYS A 22 12.85 -1.18 3.25
N ARG A 23 12.38 -0.72 2.09
CA ARG A 23 11.97 0.69 1.88
C ARG A 23 10.65 1.02 2.55
N LEU A 24 9.88 0.02 2.98
CA LEU A 24 8.61 0.17 3.68
C LEU A 24 8.72 -0.13 5.18
N GLU A 25 9.89 -0.51 5.69
CA GLU A 25 10.08 -0.91 7.11
C GLU A 25 9.76 0.25 8.08
N TYR A 26 9.89 1.51 7.64
CA TYR A 26 9.49 2.67 8.43
C TYR A 26 7.99 2.73 8.74
N ARG A 27 7.17 1.99 7.99
CA ARG A 27 5.72 1.98 8.18
C ARG A 27 5.24 0.85 9.10
N GLY A 28 5.95 -0.28 9.16
CA GLY A 28 5.62 -1.46 9.95
C GLY A 28 6.80 -2.39 10.16
N TYR A 29 6.98 -2.89 11.39
CA TYR A 29 8.15 -3.68 11.81
C TYR A 29 7.81 -4.81 12.79
N ASP A 30 6.53 -5.11 12.99
CA ASP A 30 6.09 -6.15 13.94
C ASP A 30 6.28 -7.56 13.39
N SER A 31 6.19 -7.71 12.06
CA SER A 31 6.45 -8.95 11.33
C SER A 31 6.56 -8.66 9.83
N ALA A 32 7.18 -9.57 9.08
CA ALA A 32 7.25 -9.51 7.63
C ALA A 32 7.13 -10.90 7.00
N GLY A 33 6.76 -10.93 5.72
CA GLY A 33 6.73 -12.18 4.97
C GLY A 33 6.59 -11.99 3.48
N ILE A 34 6.91 -13.04 2.74
CA ILE A 34 6.72 -13.13 1.29
C ILE A 34 6.11 -14.48 0.91
N ALA A 35 5.42 -14.51 -0.22
CA ALA A 35 4.98 -15.73 -0.88
C ALA A 35 5.29 -15.65 -2.38
N THR A 36 5.74 -16.75 -2.95
CA THR A 36 6.04 -16.88 -4.38
C THR A 36 5.36 -18.12 -4.96
N LEU A 37 5.19 -18.13 -6.28
CA LEU A 37 4.74 -19.31 -7.01
C LEU A 37 5.95 -20.05 -7.60
N GLU A 38 6.25 -21.24 -7.07
CA GLU A 38 7.32 -22.13 -7.53
C GLU A 38 6.73 -23.31 -8.28
N GLU A 39 7.02 -23.42 -9.58
CA GLU A 39 6.51 -24.54 -10.40
C GLU A 39 4.98 -24.68 -10.35
N GLY A 40 4.26 -23.56 -10.18
CA GLY A 40 2.81 -23.53 -10.03
C GLY A 40 2.30 -23.70 -8.59
N HIS A 41 3.21 -23.87 -7.61
CA HIS A 41 2.89 -24.08 -6.20
C HIS A 41 3.24 -22.89 -5.31
N LEU A 42 2.32 -22.52 -4.42
CA LEU A 42 2.50 -21.43 -3.47
C LEU A 42 3.43 -21.86 -2.33
N ALA A 43 4.53 -21.14 -2.20
CA ALA A 43 5.44 -21.26 -1.08
C ALA A 43 5.55 -19.92 -0.35
N ARG A 44 5.49 -19.95 0.99
CA ARG A 44 5.56 -18.75 1.83
C ARG A 44 6.64 -18.82 2.89
N ARG A 45 7.23 -17.68 3.23
CA ARG A 45 8.14 -17.48 4.37
C ARG A 45 7.70 -16.26 5.14
N ARG A 46 7.63 -16.39 6.46
CA ARG A 46 7.20 -15.33 7.37
C ARG A 46 8.11 -15.31 8.58
N ALA A 47 8.26 -14.15 9.18
CA ALA A 47 9.01 -13.98 10.41
C ALA A 47 8.37 -12.89 11.27
N GLU A 48 8.36 -13.10 12.58
CA GLU A 48 8.05 -12.04 13.53
C GLU A 48 9.23 -11.07 13.70
N GLY A 49 8.92 -9.85 14.10
CA GLY A 49 9.88 -8.77 14.28
C GLY A 49 10.37 -8.16 12.97
N LYS A 50 11.61 -7.66 13.01
CA LYS A 50 12.21 -6.87 11.92
C LYS A 50 12.45 -7.70 10.67
N LEU A 51 12.55 -7.01 9.53
CA LEU A 51 12.70 -7.63 8.22
C LEU A 51 13.94 -8.54 8.12
N ARG A 52 15.00 -8.25 8.87
CA ARG A 52 16.21 -9.10 8.96
C ARG A 52 15.91 -10.55 9.34
N ASN A 53 14.89 -10.80 10.16
CA ASN A 53 14.52 -12.16 10.54
C ASN A 53 13.96 -12.94 9.34
N LEU A 54 13.24 -12.27 8.45
CA LEU A 54 12.79 -12.85 7.18
C LEU A 54 13.98 -13.13 6.25
N GLU A 55 14.96 -12.22 6.17
CA GLU A 55 16.18 -12.43 5.38
C GLU A 55 16.94 -13.69 5.82
N THR A 56 17.11 -13.87 7.13
CA THR A 56 17.75 -15.08 7.68
C THR A 56 16.99 -16.34 7.26
N ARG A 57 15.66 -16.32 7.35
CA ARG A 57 14.83 -17.48 6.95
C ARG A 57 14.92 -17.78 5.45
N LEU A 58 15.01 -16.75 4.61
CA LEU A 58 15.16 -16.91 3.16
C LEU A 58 16.55 -17.42 2.77
N ALA A 59 17.60 -17.07 3.53
CA ALA A 59 18.93 -17.63 3.32
C ALA A 59 18.97 -19.15 3.59
N GLU A 60 18.19 -19.63 4.56
CA GLU A 60 18.09 -21.05 4.90
C GLU A 60 17.13 -21.81 3.96
N LEU A 61 15.98 -21.21 3.65
CA LEU A 61 14.90 -21.82 2.87
C LEU A 61 14.47 -20.88 1.74
N PRO A 62 15.29 -20.76 0.68
CA PRO A 62 15.08 -19.78 -0.38
C PRO A 62 13.78 -20.01 -1.14
N LEU A 63 13.26 -18.93 -1.70
CA LEU A 63 12.15 -18.93 -2.63
C LEU A 63 12.65 -18.59 -4.05
N LYS A 64 12.18 -19.34 -5.05
CA LYS A 64 12.68 -19.29 -6.43
C LYS A 64 11.63 -18.88 -7.46
N GLY A 65 10.40 -18.61 -7.03
CA GLY A 65 9.31 -18.24 -7.93
C GLY A 65 9.55 -16.90 -8.63
N THR A 66 9.06 -16.78 -9.86
CA THR A 66 9.17 -15.56 -10.69
C THR A 66 8.01 -14.59 -10.49
N ILE A 67 7.04 -14.97 -9.68
CA ILE A 67 5.90 -14.15 -9.27
C ILE A 67 5.73 -14.28 -7.77
N GLY A 68 5.37 -13.18 -7.11
CA GLY A 68 5.16 -13.20 -5.67
C GLY A 68 4.68 -11.89 -5.09
N ILE A 69 4.35 -11.96 -3.80
CA ILE A 69 3.84 -10.87 -3.00
C ILE A 69 4.59 -10.81 -1.67
N GLY A 70 4.69 -9.61 -1.09
CA GLY A 70 5.41 -9.33 0.14
C GLY A 70 4.71 -8.32 1.00
N HIS A 71 4.93 -8.42 2.32
CA HIS A 71 4.31 -7.54 3.30
C HIS A 71 5.21 -7.22 4.50
N THR A 72 5.12 -5.98 4.98
CA THR A 72 5.52 -5.58 6.33
C THR A 72 4.30 -5.16 7.14
N ARG A 73 4.17 -5.70 8.34
CA ARG A 73 2.96 -5.57 9.16
C ARG A 73 3.18 -4.63 10.35
N TRP A 74 2.18 -3.81 10.59
CA TRP A 74 1.88 -3.13 11.86
C TRP A 74 0.58 -3.73 12.39
N ALA A 75 0.63 -4.46 13.51
CA ALA A 75 -0.49 -5.26 13.96
C ALA A 75 -1.65 -4.40 14.48
N THR A 76 -2.85 -4.58 13.90
CA THR A 76 -4.11 -3.99 14.40
C THR A 76 -4.99 -5.07 15.04
N HIS A 77 -5.22 -6.18 14.33
CA HIS A 77 -5.96 -7.35 14.81
C HIS A 77 -5.03 -8.55 15.04
N GLY A 78 -5.05 -9.14 16.23
CA GLY A 78 -4.25 -10.31 16.58
C GLY A 78 -2.78 -9.98 16.87
N ALA A 79 -2.18 -10.75 17.78
CA ALA A 79 -0.81 -10.53 18.26
C ALA A 79 0.24 -10.59 17.12
N PRO A 80 1.36 -9.86 17.24
CA PRO A 80 2.46 -9.89 16.27
C PRO A 80 3.23 -11.20 16.37
N THR A 81 2.72 -12.23 15.71
CA THR A 81 3.29 -13.59 15.66
C THR A 81 3.51 -14.00 14.22
N GLU A 82 4.38 -14.98 13.97
CA GLU A 82 4.55 -15.55 12.63
C GLU A 82 3.21 -16.01 12.02
N THR A 83 2.30 -16.57 12.84
CA THR A 83 1.00 -17.07 12.37
C THR A 83 0.11 -15.95 11.83
N ASN A 84 0.12 -14.77 12.46
CA ASN A 84 -0.65 -13.61 12.03
C ASN A 84 0.10 -12.72 11.02
N ALA A 85 1.37 -13.01 10.72
CA ALA A 85 2.11 -12.30 9.70
C ALA A 85 1.53 -12.59 8.30
N HIS A 86 1.54 -11.59 7.44
CA HIS A 86 1.18 -11.75 6.04
C HIS A 86 2.38 -12.32 5.25
N PRO A 87 2.18 -12.94 4.06
CA PRO A 87 0.90 -13.24 3.42
C PRO A 87 0.07 -14.31 4.15
N HIS A 88 -1.24 -14.12 4.19
CA HIS A 88 -2.17 -15.22 4.48
C HIS A 88 -2.34 -16.06 3.23
N ALA A 89 -2.41 -17.38 3.37
CA ALA A 89 -2.44 -18.29 2.24
C ALA A 89 -3.39 -19.46 2.50
N THR A 90 -3.94 -19.98 1.42
CA THR A 90 -4.71 -21.22 1.32
C THR A 90 -4.06 -22.10 0.23
N ALA A 91 -4.67 -23.23 -0.11
CA ALA A 91 -4.25 -24.04 -1.25
C ALA A 91 -4.50 -23.39 -2.63
N ARG A 92 -5.28 -22.30 -2.71
CA ARG A 92 -5.65 -21.64 -3.98
C ARG A 92 -5.01 -20.29 -4.19
N ALA A 93 -4.86 -19.52 -3.12
CA ALA A 93 -4.40 -18.15 -3.19
C ALA A 93 -3.65 -17.72 -1.94
N ALA A 94 -2.72 -16.78 -2.11
CA ALA A 94 -2.12 -16.01 -1.03
C ALA A 94 -2.45 -14.53 -1.21
N VAL A 95 -2.62 -13.82 -0.09
CA VAL A 95 -3.01 -12.40 -0.06
C VAL A 95 -2.19 -11.62 0.97
N VAL A 96 -1.85 -10.39 0.59
CA VAL A 96 -1.35 -9.36 1.50
C VAL A 96 -2.36 -8.22 1.58
N HIS A 97 -2.49 -7.62 2.76
CA HIS A 97 -3.54 -6.66 3.07
C HIS A 97 -3.01 -5.49 3.91
N ASN A 98 -3.37 -4.28 3.51
CA ASN A 98 -3.23 -3.05 4.29
C ASN A 98 -4.61 -2.48 4.54
N GLY A 99 -5.01 -2.33 5.80
CA GLY A 99 -6.33 -1.82 6.14
C GLY A 99 -7.05 -2.68 7.15
N ILE A 100 -8.37 -2.56 7.19
CA ILE A 100 -9.27 -3.29 8.07
C ILE A 100 -10.49 -3.72 7.26
N ILE A 101 -10.81 -5.01 7.32
CA ILE A 101 -12.11 -5.54 6.85
C ILE A 101 -13.08 -5.48 8.02
N GLU A 102 -14.04 -4.57 8.00
CA GLU A 102 -14.90 -4.27 9.15
C GLU A 102 -15.93 -5.37 9.41
N ASN A 103 -16.48 -5.95 8.35
CA ASN A 103 -17.47 -7.02 8.42
C ASN A 103 -16.86 -8.43 8.47
N TYR A 104 -15.56 -8.57 8.79
CA TYR A 104 -14.86 -9.87 8.79
C TYR A 104 -15.52 -10.93 9.69
N ARG A 105 -16.16 -10.53 10.79
CA ARG A 105 -16.80 -11.46 11.74
C ARG A 105 -18.02 -12.16 11.13
N GLU A 106 -18.79 -11.44 10.32
CA GLU A 106 -19.98 -11.98 9.65
C GLU A 106 -19.56 -12.96 8.55
N LEU A 107 -18.63 -12.52 7.71
CA LEU A 107 -18.03 -13.32 6.63
C LEU A 107 -17.35 -14.59 7.18
N LYS A 108 -16.63 -14.49 8.31
CA LYS A 108 -16.01 -15.64 8.98
C LYS A 108 -17.04 -16.66 9.44
N LYS A 109 -18.16 -16.22 10.05
CA LYS A 109 -19.23 -17.11 10.50
C LYS A 109 -19.89 -17.86 9.34
N GLU A 110 -20.14 -17.18 8.22
CA GLU A 110 -20.69 -17.80 7.00
C GLU A 110 -19.75 -18.89 6.47
N LEU A 111 -18.46 -18.58 6.31
CA LEU A 111 -17.48 -19.55 5.83
C LEU A 111 -17.31 -20.74 6.79
N GLN A 112 -17.34 -20.51 8.10
CA GLN A 112 -17.32 -21.59 9.09
C GLN A 112 -18.56 -22.49 8.99
N ALA A 113 -19.73 -21.92 8.73
CA ALA A 113 -20.95 -22.70 8.48
C ALA A 113 -20.84 -23.54 7.19
N ALA A 114 -20.07 -23.08 6.20
CA ALA A 114 -19.72 -23.84 4.99
C ALA A 114 -18.56 -24.84 5.20
N GLY A 115 -18.06 -25.01 6.44
CA GLY A 115 -17.02 -25.99 6.78
C GLY A 115 -15.58 -25.49 6.64
N VAL A 116 -15.37 -24.20 6.34
CA VAL A 116 -14.03 -23.60 6.21
C VAL A 116 -13.37 -23.44 7.58
N ARG A 117 -12.10 -23.83 7.67
CA ARG A 117 -11.28 -23.68 8.89
C ARG A 117 -10.42 -22.43 8.81
N PHE A 118 -10.21 -21.81 9.97
CA PHE A 118 -9.38 -20.63 10.13
C PHE A 118 -8.25 -20.94 11.10
N GLU A 119 -7.05 -20.49 10.77
CA GLU A 119 -5.82 -20.72 11.50
C GLU A 119 -5.37 -19.47 12.28
N THR A 120 -5.91 -18.30 11.94
CA THR A 120 -5.41 -17.01 12.43
C THR A 120 -6.50 -16.16 13.08
N GLN A 121 -6.06 -15.07 13.70
CA GLN A 121 -6.92 -14.09 14.37
C GLN A 121 -7.13 -12.83 13.52
N THR A 122 -6.67 -12.82 12.28
CA THR A 122 -6.73 -11.64 11.42
C THR A 122 -8.00 -11.62 10.60
N ASP A 123 -8.44 -10.42 10.28
CA ASP A 123 -9.46 -10.11 9.29
C ASP A 123 -8.99 -10.52 7.86
N THR A 124 -7.70 -10.38 7.58
CA THR A 124 -7.10 -10.75 6.28
C THR A 124 -7.32 -12.21 5.88
N GLU A 125 -7.29 -13.17 6.82
CA GLU A 125 -7.52 -14.58 6.49
C GLU A 125 -8.92 -14.81 5.90
N VAL A 126 -9.92 -14.03 6.32
CA VAL A 126 -11.29 -14.10 5.77
C VAL A 126 -11.29 -13.78 4.28
N VAL A 127 -10.49 -12.81 3.85
CA VAL A 127 -10.35 -12.46 2.42
C VAL A 127 -9.75 -13.63 1.63
N ALA A 128 -8.68 -14.25 2.15
CA ALA A 128 -8.05 -15.41 1.51
C ALA A 128 -9.05 -16.57 1.36
N GLN A 129 -9.81 -16.86 2.42
CA GLN A 129 -10.78 -17.95 2.44
C GLN A 129 -12.00 -17.68 1.55
N LEU A 130 -12.48 -16.43 1.46
CA LEU A 130 -13.58 -16.08 0.56
C LEU A 130 -13.21 -16.32 -0.91
N VAL A 131 -12.03 -15.86 -1.32
CA VAL A 131 -11.54 -16.05 -2.70
C VAL A 131 -11.37 -17.54 -2.99
N SER A 132 -10.73 -18.29 -2.09
CA SER A 132 -10.52 -19.74 -2.28
C SER A 132 -11.83 -20.52 -2.32
N HIS A 133 -12.79 -20.16 -1.47
CA HIS A 133 -14.11 -20.79 -1.48
C HIS A 133 -14.85 -20.54 -2.79
N ALA A 134 -14.77 -19.33 -3.36
CA ALA A 134 -15.34 -19.05 -4.68
C ALA A 134 -14.65 -19.86 -5.79
N MET A 135 -13.31 -19.99 -5.74
CA MET A 135 -12.55 -20.79 -6.70
C MET A 135 -12.86 -22.29 -6.61
N ASP A 136 -12.99 -22.83 -5.39
CA ASP A 136 -13.38 -24.23 -5.17
C ASP A 136 -14.79 -24.53 -5.70
N ASN A 137 -15.65 -23.51 -5.79
CA ASN A 137 -16.97 -23.58 -6.40
C ASN A 137 -16.98 -23.27 -7.91
N GLY A 138 -15.82 -23.23 -8.57
CA GLY A 138 -15.68 -23.16 -10.03
C GLY A 138 -15.49 -21.76 -10.61
N ALA A 139 -15.33 -20.72 -9.79
CA ALA A 139 -14.95 -19.40 -10.28
C ALA A 139 -13.48 -19.38 -10.71
N ASP A 140 -13.16 -18.68 -11.80
CA ASP A 140 -11.77 -18.30 -12.08
C ASP A 140 -11.25 -17.25 -11.07
N PRO A 141 -9.93 -17.01 -10.96
CA PRO A 141 -9.38 -16.06 -10.01
C PRO A 141 -9.96 -14.64 -10.10
N GLN A 142 -10.23 -14.14 -11.31
CA GLN A 142 -10.76 -12.78 -11.48
C GLN A 142 -12.21 -12.70 -11.00
N ALA A 143 -13.03 -13.69 -11.34
CA ALA A 143 -14.41 -13.79 -10.88
C ALA A 143 -14.49 -13.98 -9.36
N ALA A 144 -13.59 -14.79 -8.79
CA ALA A 144 -13.50 -15.03 -7.35
C ALA A 144 -13.13 -13.74 -6.59
N VAL A 145 -12.14 -12.98 -7.06
CA VAL A 145 -11.79 -11.69 -6.46
C VAL A 145 -12.92 -10.68 -6.64
N ALA A 146 -13.45 -10.52 -7.86
CA ALA A 146 -14.50 -9.53 -8.13
C ALA A 146 -15.76 -9.77 -7.28
N SER A 147 -16.18 -11.02 -7.09
CA SER A 147 -17.30 -11.37 -6.21
C SER A 147 -16.98 -11.16 -4.73
N THR A 148 -15.73 -11.41 -4.32
CA THR A 148 -15.27 -11.15 -2.94
C THR A 148 -15.29 -9.65 -2.64
N LEU A 149 -14.74 -8.80 -3.52
CA LEU A 149 -14.63 -7.36 -3.31
C LEU A 149 -15.98 -6.69 -3.05
N LYS A 150 -17.05 -7.13 -3.72
CA LYS A 150 -18.42 -6.64 -3.53
C LYS A 150 -18.98 -6.88 -2.13
N ARG A 151 -18.36 -7.78 -1.36
CA ARG A 151 -18.81 -8.18 -0.03
C ARG A 151 -17.98 -7.56 1.09
N LEU A 152 -16.84 -6.94 0.78
CA LEU A 152 -15.93 -6.40 1.79
C LEU A 152 -16.36 -4.99 2.19
N GLU A 153 -16.42 -4.76 3.50
CA GLU A 153 -16.63 -3.43 4.10
C GLU A 153 -15.37 -2.95 4.80
N GLY A 154 -15.19 -1.63 4.83
CA GLY A 154 -14.00 -0.97 5.40
C GLY A 154 -13.05 -0.42 4.35
N ALA A 155 -11.80 -0.25 4.75
CA ALA A 155 -10.73 0.29 3.92
C ALA A 155 -9.61 -0.74 3.81
N PHE A 156 -9.22 -1.10 2.58
CA PHE A 156 -8.21 -2.08 2.27
C PHE A 156 -7.41 -1.75 1.00
N ALA A 157 -6.16 -2.19 0.97
CA ALA A 157 -5.42 -2.47 -0.24
C ALA A 157 -5.03 -3.95 -0.19
N LEU A 158 -5.34 -4.68 -1.26
CA LEU A 158 -5.15 -6.12 -1.35
C LEU A 158 -4.29 -6.44 -2.55
N VAL A 159 -3.40 -7.43 -2.42
CA VAL A 159 -2.70 -8.03 -3.57
C VAL A 159 -2.69 -9.53 -3.42
N PHE A 160 -3.09 -10.23 -4.48
CA PHE A 160 -3.27 -11.67 -4.55
C PHE A 160 -2.28 -12.32 -5.53
N VAL A 161 -1.82 -13.51 -5.18
CA VAL A 161 -1.15 -14.47 -6.07
C VAL A 161 -1.88 -15.81 -5.97
N PHE A 162 -1.95 -16.56 -7.06
CA PHE A 162 -2.81 -17.74 -7.18
C PHE A 162 -2.02 -19.00 -7.56
N GLU A 163 -2.35 -20.11 -6.91
CA GLU A 163 -1.86 -21.45 -7.22
C GLU A 163 -2.17 -21.80 -8.68
N GLY A 164 -1.18 -22.25 -9.46
CA GLY A 164 -1.36 -22.65 -10.86
C GLY A 164 -1.48 -21.51 -11.88
N TYR A 165 -1.37 -20.24 -11.47
CA TYR A 165 -1.40 -19.09 -12.37
C TYR A 165 -0.05 -18.33 -12.35
N PRO A 166 0.91 -18.70 -13.22
CA PRO A 166 2.28 -18.18 -13.16
C PRO A 166 2.44 -16.74 -13.66
N ASP A 167 1.40 -16.17 -14.26
CA ASP A 167 1.42 -14.82 -14.83
C ASP A 167 0.16 -14.02 -14.46
N LEU A 168 -0.19 -14.04 -13.17
CA LEU A 168 -1.38 -13.35 -12.66
C LEU A 168 -1.19 -12.83 -11.24
N LEU A 169 -1.20 -11.50 -11.11
CA LEU A 169 -1.49 -10.82 -9.85
C LEU A 169 -2.82 -10.08 -9.96
N ILE A 170 -3.55 -10.01 -8.86
CA ILE A 170 -4.73 -9.15 -8.78
C ILE A 170 -4.55 -8.20 -7.59
N GLY A 171 -4.73 -6.91 -7.82
CA GLY A 171 -4.70 -5.87 -6.81
C GLY A 171 -6.07 -5.22 -6.63
N ALA A 172 -6.38 -4.70 -5.45
CA ALA A 172 -7.61 -3.93 -5.21
C ALA A 172 -7.38 -2.83 -4.18
N ARG A 173 -8.08 -1.71 -4.33
CA ARG A 173 -7.98 -0.53 -3.47
C ARG A 173 -9.36 -0.02 -3.05
N LYS A 174 -9.50 0.25 -1.75
CA LYS A 174 -10.58 1.04 -1.13
C LYS A 174 -10.04 1.71 0.13
N GLY A 175 -9.94 3.02 0.17
CA GLY A 175 -9.29 3.81 1.22
C GLY A 175 -7.75 3.72 1.27
N SER A 176 -7.16 2.52 1.33
CA SER A 176 -5.69 2.36 1.43
C SER A 176 -4.99 2.46 0.06
N PRO A 177 -3.83 3.13 -0.05
CA PRO A 177 -3.18 3.37 -1.33
C PRO A 177 -2.61 2.10 -1.97
N LEU A 178 -2.70 2.02 -3.29
CA LEU A 178 -2.09 0.98 -4.12
C LEU A 178 -1.76 1.58 -5.50
N ALA A 179 -0.60 1.19 -6.03
CA ALA A 179 -0.09 1.68 -7.30
C ALA A 179 0.45 0.53 -8.15
N VAL A 180 0.34 0.69 -9.47
CA VAL A 180 0.87 -0.23 -10.49
C VAL A 180 2.19 0.34 -11.00
N GLY A 181 3.28 -0.42 -10.90
CA GLY A 181 4.55 -0.12 -11.53
C GLY A 181 4.68 -0.83 -12.87
N HIS A 182 5.12 -0.09 -13.89
CA HIS A 182 5.28 -0.58 -15.26
C HIS A 182 6.77 -0.78 -15.59
N GLY A 183 7.18 -2.02 -15.78
CA GLY A 183 8.51 -2.39 -16.24
C GLY A 183 8.55 -2.78 -17.73
N ASP A 184 9.68 -3.34 -18.16
CA ASP A 184 9.81 -3.94 -19.50
C ASP A 184 9.66 -5.46 -19.39
N GLY A 185 8.45 -5.97 -19.66
CA GLY A 185 8.12 -7.40 -19.47
C GLY A 185 8.13 -7.84 -18.01
N GLU A 186 8.04 -6.89 -17.08
CA GLU A 186 7.91 -7.07 -15.64
C GLU A 186 6.89 -6.07 -15.13
N MET A 187 6.09 -6.46 -14.14
CA MET A 187 5.03 -5.62 -13.59
C MET A 187 5.04 -5.68 -12.07
N PHE A 188 4.65 -4.58 -11.45
CA PHE A 188 4.76 -4.40 -10.00
C PHE A 188 3.47 -3.84 -9.41
N LEU A 189 3.18 -4.22 -8.17
CA LEU A 189 2.16 -3.61 -7.33
C LEU A 189 2.82 -3.13 -6.04
N GLY A 190 2.47 -1.95 -5.56
CA GLY A 190 3.07 -1.40 -4.34
C GLY A 190 2.12 -0.47 -3.62
N SER A 191 2.13 -0.49 -2.28
CA SER A 191 1.34 0.46 -1.48
C SER A 191 1.82 1.91 -1.59
N ASP A 192 3.00 2.12 -2.15
CA ASP A 192 3.62 3.43 -2.39
C ASP A 192 4.59 3.34 -3.58
N ALA A 193 4.79 4.44 -4.30
CA ALA A 193 5.80 4.53 -5.35
C ALA A 193 7.23 4.30 -4.82
N ILE A 194 7.50 4.62 -3.54
CA ILE A 194 8.79 4.33 -2.89
C ILE A 194 9.12 2.83 -2.88
N ALA A 195 8.11 1.96 -2.77
CA ALA A 195 8.32 0.51 -2.84
C ALA A 195 8.75 0.05 -4.23
N LEU A 196 8.32 0.79 -5.26
CA LEU A 196 8.49 0.45 -6.67
C LEU A 196 9.73 1.08 -7.29
N SER A 197 10.28 2.13 -6.67
CA SER A 197 11.41 2.90 -7.18
C SER A 197 12.66 2.10 -7.54
N PRO A 198 12.98 0.93 -6.92
CA PRO A 198 14.11 0.10 -7.36
C PRO A 198 13.92 -0.53 -8.74
N PHE A 199 12.68 -0.72 -9.16
CA PHE A 199 12.34 -1.48 -10.36
C PHE A 199 11.84 -0.58 -11.48
N THR A 200 11.09 0.47 -11.16
CA THR A 200 10.54 1.40 -12.13
C THR A 200 10.18 2.74 -11.50
N ASN A 201 10.24 3.80 -12.31
CA ASN A 201 9.68 5.11 -11.99
C ASN A 201 8.36 5.38 -12.72
N ARG A 202 7.89 4.46 -13.57
CA ARG A 202 6.63 4.59 -14.32
C ARG A 202 5.50 3.97 -13.50
N VAL A 203 4.60 4.80 -13.00
CA VAL A 203 3.58 4.39 -12.03
C VAL A 203 2.19 4.86 -12.48
N SER A 204 1.19 4.01 -12.32
CA SER A 204 -0.23 4.39 -12.35
C SER A 204 -0.81 4.24 -10.95
N TYR A 205 -1.41 5.30 -10.41
CA TYR A 205 -2.10 5.24 -9.13
C TYR A 205 -3.53 4.74 -9.35
N LEU A 206 -3.95 3.75 -8.58
CA LEU A 206 -5.34 3.31 -8.56
C LEU A 206 -6.20 4.36 -7.87
N GLU A 207 -7.43 4.56 -8.32
CA GLU A 207 -8.43 5.37 -7.61
C GLU A 207 -9.15 4.53 -6.55
N ASP A 208 -9.97 5.18 -5.74
CA ASP A 208 -10.76 4.47 -4.74
C ASP A 208 -11.83 3.60 -5.39
N GLY A 209 -11.92 2.33 -4.99
CA GLY A 209 -12.82 1.34 -5.58
C GLY A 209 -12.22 0.58 -6.77
N ASP A 210 -11.05 1.00 -7.29
CA ASP A 210 -10.39 0.30 -8.38
C ASP A 210 -9.87 -1.07 -7.97
N TRP A 211 -9.90 -2.00 -8.91
CA TRP A 211 -9.13 -3.23 -8.87
C TRP A 211 -8.44 -3.49 -10.21
N VAL A 212 -7.33 -4.22 -10.16
CA VAL A 212 -6.43 -4.37 -11.30
C VAL A 212 -6.03 -5.82 -11.47
N VAL A 213 -6.09 -6.28 -12.71
CA VAL A 213 -5.53 -7.56 -13.16
C VAL A 213 -4.19 -7.26 -13.82
N VAL A 214 -3.12 -7.86 -13.30
CA VAL A 214 -1.75 -7.65 -13.76
C VAL A 214 -1.17 -8.96 -14.29
N THR A 215 -0.57 -8.87 -15.47
CA THR A 215 0.20 -9.93 -16.14
C THR A 215 1.53 -9.33 -16.59
N SER A 216 2.49 -10.14 -17.01
CA SER A 216 3.77 -9.68 -17.58
C SER A 216 3.60 -8.75 -18.79
N ALA A 217 2.47 -8.85 -19.50
CA ALA A 217 2.15 -8.02 -20.66
C ALA A 217 1.55 -6.65 -20.31
N GLY A 218 1.05 -6.46 -19.08
CA GLY A 218 0.47 -5.20 -18.66
C GLY A 218 -0.62 -5.34 -17.60
N ALA A 219 -1.35 -4.24 -17.40
CA ALA A 219 -2.38 -4.11 -16.36
C ALA A 219 -3.73 -3.67 -16.95
N THR A 220 -4.79 -4.34 -16.54
CA THR A 220 -6.19 -3.97 -16.84
C THR A 220 -6.85 -3.50 -15.55
N ILE A 221 -7.20 -2.21 -15.48
CA ILE A 221 -7.81 -1.60 -14.30
C ILE A 221 -9.31 -1.50 -14.51
N ARG A 222 -10.07 -1.83 -13.48
CA ARG A 222 -11.54 -1.78 -13.45
C ARG A 222 -12.01 -0.98 -12.26
N ASP A 223 -13.07 -0.20 -12.44
CA ASP A 223 -13.74 0.53 -11.36
C ASP A 223 -14.58 -0.39 -10.45
N GLU A 224 -15.21 0.18 -9.42
CA GLU A 224 -16.07 -0.55 -8.47
C GLU A 224 -17.28 -1.21 -9.16
N SER A 225 -17.73 -0.67 -10.29
CA SER A 225 -18.81 -1.24 -11.10
C SER A 225 -18.34 -2.38 -12.02
N GLY A 226 -17.02 -2.56 -12.16
CA GLY A 226 -16.40 -3.57 -13.00
C GLY A 226 -16.11 -3.10 -14.43
N HIS A 227 -16.29 -1.82 -14.76
CA HIS A 227 -15.95 -1.28 -16.07
C HIS A 227 -14.46 -1.03 -16.16
N GLU A 228 -13.87 -1.32 -17.33
CA GLU A 228 -12.46 -1.02 -17.57
C GLU A 228 -12.24 0.49 -17.66
N VAL A 229 -11.22 0.97 -16.96
CA VAL A 229 -10.87 2.38 -16.84
C VAL A 229 -9.38 2.59 -17.09
N LEU A 230 -9.03 3.75 -17.64
CA LEU A 230 -7.65 4.13 -17.89
C LEU A 230 -7.14 5.01 -16.75
N ARG A 231 -6.02 4.60 -16.14
CA ARG A 231 -5.26 5.42 -15.19
C ARG A 231 -3.95 5.88 -15.84
N PRO A 232 -3.64 7.18 -15.85
CA PRO A 232 -2.47 7.70 -16.54
C PRO A 232 -1.18 7.11 -15.95
N VAL A 233 -0.25 6.74 -16.81
CA VAL A 233 1.12 6.38 -16.41
C VAL A 233 1.89 7.68 -16.22
N GLN A 234 2.43 7.88 -15.04
CA GLN A 234 3.22 9.06 -14.68
C GLN A 234 4.63 8.65 -14.28
N THR A 235 5.58 9.56 -14.49
CA THR A 235 6.95 9.38 -13.99
C THR A 235 7.00 9.88 -12.55
N SER A 236 7.12 8.96 -11.61
CA SER A 236 7.31 9.27 -10.20
C SER A 236 8.71 9.85 -9.95
N LEU A 237 8.77 10.97 -9.24
CA LEU A 237 10.02 11.56 -8.74
C LEU A 237 10.52 10.88 -7.46
N ALA A 238 9.78 9.90 -6.93
CA ALA A 238 10.22 9.10 -5.79
C ALA A 238 11.48 8.32 -6.17
N SER A 239 12.65 8.90 -5.92
CA SER A 239 13.93 8.29 -6.22
C SER A 239 14.43 7.50 -5.02
N ALA A 240 15.10 6.37 -5.29
CA ALA A 240 15.75 5.57 -4.26
C ALA A 240 16.79 6.36 -3.45
N LEU A 241 17.37 7.44 -4.01
CA LEU A 241 18.35 8.32 -3.35
C LEU A 241 17.71 9.25 -2.31
N LEU A 242 16.43 9.61 -2.46
CA LEU A 242 15.73 10.48 -1.53
C LEU A 242 15.38 9.77 -0.21
N VAL A 243 15.29 8.43 -0.23
CA VAL A 243 14.96 7.57 0.92
C VAL A 243 16.21 6.81 1.38
N ASP A 244 17.30 7.54 1.61
CA ASP A 244 18.55 7.06 2.21
C ASP A 244 18.88 7.91 3.44
N LYS A 245 19.65 7.38 4.40
CA LYS A 245 20.23 8.15 5.51
C LYS A 245 21.42 9.02 5.05
N GLY A 246 21.99 8.76 3.88
CA GLY A 246 23.17 9.45 3.38
C GLY A 246 24.31 9.37 4.39
N ASN A 247 24.95 10.51 4.68
CA ASN A 247 26.05 10.60 5.65
C ASN A 247 25.59 10.70 7.11
N HIS A 248 24.31 10.45 7.42
CA HIS A 248 23.77 10.55 8.77
C HIS A 248 23.55 9.18 9.42
N ARG A 249 23.68 9.14 10.74
CA ARG A 249 23.46 7.91 11.52
C ARG A 249 21.99 7.47 11.58
N HIS A 250 21.07 8.45 11.53
CA HIS A 250 19.63 8.24 11.70
C HIS A 250 18.85 9.10 10.70
N PHE A 251 17.69 8.60 10.24
CA PHE A 251 16.77 9.37 9.38
C PHE A 251 16.34 10.69 10.05
N MET A 252 15.96 10.65 11.33
CA MET A 252 15.61 11.87 12.09
C MET A 252 16.72 12.92 12.08
N LEU A 253 17.99 12.51 12.16
CA LEU A 253 19.11 13.45 12.12
C LEU A 253 19.26 14.07 10.73
N LYS A 254 19.18 13.25 9.67
CA LYS A 254 19.16 13.73 8.28
C LYS A 254 18.02 14.74 8.06
N GLU A 255 16.80 14.37 8.41
CA GLU A 255 15.59 15.18 8.20
C GLU A 255 15.64 16.51 8.96
N ILE A 256 16.27 16.56 10.14
CA ILE A 256 16.52 17.82 10.87
C ILE A 256 17.50 18.72 10.10
N TYR A 257 18.59 18.15 9.58
CA TYR A 257 19.60 18.91 8.83
C TYR A 257 19.09 19.38 7.46
N GLU A 258 18.15 18.66 6.86
CA GLU A 258 17.55 18.98 5.56
C GLU A 258 16.45 20.05 5.64
N GLN A 259 16.00 20.45 6.84
CA GLN A 259 14.93 21.45 7.00
C GLN A 259 15.15 22.74 6.18
N PRO A 260 16.35 23.35 6.11
CA PRO A 260 16.56 24.57 5.32
C PRO A 260 16.26 24.36 3.82
N GLU A 261 16.70 23.24 3.25
CA GLU A 261 16.48 22.89 1.85
C GLU A 261 15.01 22.56 1.58
N VAL A 262 14.39 21.74 2.44
CA VAL A 262 12.98 21.35 2.31
C VAL A 262 12.05 22.56 2.42
N VAL A 263 12.34 23.49 3.34
CA VAL A 263 11.59 24.75 3.46
C VAL A 263 11.77 25.59 2.20
N ALA A 264 12.99 25.74 1.68
CA ALA A 264 13.23 26.48 0.44
C ALA A 264 12.48 25.90 -0.77
N HIS A 265 12.52 24.57 -0.95
CA HIS A 265 11.75 23.87 -2.00
C HIS A 265 10.24 24.06 -1.84
N THR A 266 9.74 23.98 -0.60
CA THR A 266 8.32 24.21 -0.33
C THR A 266 7.92 25.63 -0.70
N LEU A 267 8.68 26.64 -0.26
CA LEU A 267 8.42 28.04 -0.56
C LEU A 267 8.52 28.35 -2.07
N ALA A 268 9.46 27.76 -2.79
CA ALA A 268 9.62 27.96 -4.23
C ALA A 268 8.40 27.52 -5.07
N ASN A 269 7.55 26.64 -4.53
CA ASN A 269 6.30 26.27 -5.20
C ASN A 269 5.21 27.34 -5.09
N TYR A 270 5.24 28.12 -4.00
CA TYR A 270 4.20 29.08 -3.62
C TYR A 270 4.63 30.54 -3.68
N LEU A 271 5.88 30.85 -4.01
CA LEU A 271 6.41 32.20 -4.10
C LEU A 271 7.02 32.44 -5.48
N ASP A 272 6.66 33.58 -6.08
CA ASP A 272 7.50 34.20 -7.11
C ASP A 272 8.51 35.11 -6.40
N MET A 273 9.71 34.58 -6.20
CA MET A 273 10.79 35.29 -5.50
C MET A 273 11.29 36.52 -6.27
N ALA A 274 11.16 36.55 -7.59
CA ALA A 274 11.59 37.69 -8.41
C ALA A 274 10.57 38.83 -8.34
N ALA A 275 9.28 38.50 -8.37
CA ALA A 275 8.19 39.47 -8.24
C ALA A 275 7.88 39.84 -6.78
N GLY A 276 8.36 39.07 -5.80
CA GLY A 276 8.03 39.25 -4.38
C GLY A 276 6.55 38.97 -4.09
N THR A 277 5.93 38.05 -4.84
CA THR A 277 4.49 37.76 -4.73
C THR A 277 4.24 36.28 -4.42
N VAL A 278 3.05 35.98 -3.92
CA VAL A 278 2.60 34.59 -3.72
C VAL A 278 2.10 34.05 -5.06
N ARG A 279 2.56 32.86 -5.42
CA ARG A 279 2.09 32.07 -6.56
C ARG A 279 1.16 30.96 -6.07
N LEU A 280 -0.14 31.19 -6.16
CA LEU A 280 -1.13 30.15 -5.87
C LEU A 280 -1.26 29.19 -7.05
N PRO A 281 -1.66 27.93 -6.84
CA PRO A 281 -1.99 27.01 -7.92
C PRO A 281 -3.09 27.57 -8.82
N ASP A 282 -2.93 27.41 -10.13
CA ASP A 282 -3.97 27.79 -11.09
C ASP A 282 -5.20 26.89 -10.97
N GLY A 283 -6.39 27.45 -11.23
CA GLY A 283 -7.62 26.66 -11.35
C GLY A 283 -8.23 26.17 -10.02
N LEU A 284 -7.93 26.83 -8.90
CA LEU A 284 -8.61 26.56 -7.63
C LEU A 284 -10.13 26.79 -7.77
N PRO A 285 -10.99 25.88 -7.26
CA PRO A 285 -12.44 25.98 -7.42
C PRO A 285 -13.07 27.03 -6.49
N PHE A 286 -12.27 27.80 -5.76
CA PHE A 286 -12.69 28.81 -4.80
C PHE A 286 -11.71 29.98 -4.76
N ASP A 287 -12.17 31.08 -4.20
CA ASP A 287 -11.39 32.30 -3.97
C ASP A 287 -11.08 32.44 -2.48
N PHE A 288 -9.80 32.46 -2.11
CA PHE A 288 -9.35 32.59 -0.73
C PHE A 288 -9.88 33.87 -0.05
N ALA A 289 -10.04 34.96 -0.81
CA ALA A 289 -10.53 36.22 -0.26
C ALA A 289 -12.02 36.18 0.13
N LYS A 290 -12.76 35.17 -0.33
CA LYS A 290 -14.19 34.98 -0.04
C LYS A 290 -14.46 33.96 1.06
N LEU A 291 -13.42 33.34 1.60
CA LEU A 291 -13.56 32.39 2.69
C LEU A 291 -13.94 33.12 3.98
N ASP A 292 -14.98 32.61 4.62
CA ASP A 292 -15.56 33.11 5.86
C ASP A 292 -15.17 32.24 7.07
N ARG A 293 -14.64 31.03 6.84
CA ARG A 293 -14.15 30.11 7.88
C ARG A 293 -13.16 29.09 7.31
N ILE A 294 -12.25 28.60 8.16
CA ILE A 294 -11.38 27.45 7.87
C ILE A 294 -11.62 26.37 8.93
N THR A 295 -11.69 25.11 8.50
CA THR A 295 -11.68 23.96 9.40
C THR A 295 -10.48 23.08 9.08
N ILE A 296 -9.69 22.74 10.10
CA ILE A 296 -8.49 21.90 9.99
C ILE A 296 -8.74 20.60 10.76
N THR A 297 -8.46 19.45 10.14
CA THR A 297 -8.52 18.13 10.80
C THR A 297 -7.19 17.43 10.67
N ALA A 298 -6.55 17.06 11.78
CA ALA A 298 -5.23 16.45 11.78
C ALA A 298 -4.95 15.62 13.04
N CYS A 299 -3.88 14.84 13.04
CA CYS A 299 -3.43 14.02 14.17
C CYS A 299 -1.96 14.27 14.52
N GLY A 300 -1.61 14.12 15.80
CA GLY A 300 -0.22 14.20 16.27
C GLY A 300 0.49 15.50 15.91
N THR A 301 1.70 15.42 15.36
CA THR A 301 2.50 16.60 15.01
C THR A 301 1.83 17.51 13.97
N ALA A 302 1.01 16.96 13.06
CA ALA A 302 0.27 17.77 12.08
C ALA A 302 -0.83 18.63 12.75
N TYR A 303 -1.45 18.13 13.83
CA TYR A 303 -2.37 18.92 14.64
C TYR A 303 -1.68 20.12 15.29
N TYR A 304 -0.45 19.94 15.81
CA TYR A 304 0.33 21.06 16.35
C TYR A 304 0.69 22.12 15.28
N ALA A 305 1.03 21.70 14.07
CA ALA A 305 1.23 22.63 12.96
C ALA A 305 -0.05 23.40 12.63
N GLY A 306 -1.21 22.74 12.66
CA GLY A 306 -2.51 23.37 12.49
C GLY A 306 -2.85 24.39 13.59
N LEU A 307 -2.47 24.13 14.85
CA LEU A 307 -2.63 25.09 15.95
C LEU A 307 -1.82 26.38 15.71
N VAL A 308 -0.61 26.26 15.17
CA VAL A 308 0.20 27.42 14.77
C VAL A 308 -0.47 28.17 13.61
N ALA A 309 -0.94 27.44 12.60
CA ALA A 309 -1.62 28.02 11.44
C ALA A 309 -2.90 28.76 11.84
N LYS A 310 -3.69 28.21 12.77
CA LYS A 310 -4.88 28.87 13.34
C LYS A 310 -4.56 30.28 13.84
N TYR A 311 -3.48 30.42 14.63
CA TYR A 311 -3.07 31.72 15.15
C TYR A 311 -2.75 32.72 14.01
N TRP A 312 -2.07 32.26 12.96
CA TRP A 312 -1.74 33.11 11.80
C TRP A 312 -2.97 33.52 10.98
N PHE A 313 -3.87 32.59 10.68
CA PHE A 313 -5.09 32.90 9.92
C PHE A 313 -6.00 33.86 10.69
N GLU A 314 -6.21 33.65 11.99
CA GLU A 314 -7.03 34.55 12.81
C GLU A 314 -6.39 35.93 13.00
N GLN A 315 -5.06 35.99 13.14
CA GLN A 315 -4.35 37.25 13.36
C GLN A 315 -4.20 38.07 12.07
N TYR A 316 -3.77 37.45 10.97
CA TYR A 316 -3.40 38.16 9.74
C TYR A 316 -4.54 38.20 8.73
N ALA A 317 -5.23 37.07 8.49
CA ALA A 317 -6.32 37.00 7.52
C ALA A 317 -7.68 37.36 8.12
N ARG A 318 -7.80 37.41 9.45
CA ARG A 318 -9.06 37.67 10.19
C ARG A 318 -10.17 36.66 9.87
N ILE A 319 -9.78 35.43 9.54
CA ILE A 319 -10.71 34.33 9.25
C ILE A 319 -10.77 33.41 10.49
N PRO A 320 -11.96 33.13 11.03
CA PRO A 320 -12.14 32.15 12.11
C PRO A 320 -11.63 30.76 11.69
N VAL A 321 -10.88 30.09 12.58
CA VAL A 321 -10.37 28.74 12.32
C VAL A 321 -10.78 27.76 13.42
N ASP A 322 -11.46 26.70 13.03
CA ASP A 322 -11.71 25.53 13.87
C ASP A 322 -10.66 24.46 13.58
N ILE A 323 -10.15 23.80 14.61
CA ILE A 323 -9.23 22.66 14.45
C ILE A 323 -9.64 21.53 15.37
N ASP A 324 -9.67 20.32 14.83
CA ASP A 324 -10.06 19.12 15.56
C ASP A 324 -9.13 17.93 15.26
N VAL A 325 -9.15 16.96 16.15
CA VAL A 325 -8.42 15.70 15.99
C VAL A 325 -9.16 14.82 15.00
N ALA A 326 -8.45 14.31 13.98
CA ALA A 326 -9.01 13.35 13.03
C ALA A 326 -9.04 11.94 13.65
N SER A 327 -9.94 11.69 14.59
CA SER A 327 -10.16 10.39 15.23
C SER A 327 -11.62 10.09 15.49
#